data_AF-A0AAN5Z641-F1
#
_entry.id   AF-A0AAN5Z641-F1
#
_cell.length_a   1.000
_cell.length_b   1.000
_cell.length_c   1.000
_cell.angle_alpha   90.00
_cell.angle_beta   90.00
_cell.angle_gamma   90.00
#
_symmetry.space_group_name_H-M   'P 1'
#
loop_
_entity.id
_entity.type
_entity.pdbx_description
1 polymer ?
#
loop_
_entity_poly.entity_id
_entity_poly.type
_entity_poly.pdbx_seq_one_letter_code
_entity_poly.pdbx_strand_id
1 'polypeptide(L)'
;MDSPIVAQLFRQLFHHRPPGCKGIRNLPRLRNGLRTTAIVGHSQRRFYIAGRPSSDRGMKANESRWQQRTKILPQDRSAEFAEYPYISAAELKERTERPRKAVIFSPGEPFDFNSMRDEIEFQSELGRRYTEFEDILDDREGENPTRQLWHTPTELFRPYYGEAIARYLVSNYRLTTYPYHDLLIYEMGAGRGTLMLNILDYIREVDPQVYARTKFNIIEISSTLAALQNRHLLATAASRGHADKVEIINRSIFDWDQYVPSPCFFLAMEVFDNFSHDGIRYDITTEQPLQGHVLIDGDGDFYEFYSHELDPLAARYFRVRHAATAGNYPKPYPSNAVLRYISSKMPFAANLSDPEFIPTRLMQFFDVLEKYFPGHRLVTSDFDWLPQAVKGMNAPVVQTRYHRRMVPVTTPLVHQGYFDILFPTDFQTTEAIYRAITGKLTRVMSHGDFMRKWAYVEDTETRSGENPLISNYRNASVLVTV
;
A
#
# COMPACT_ATOMS: atom_id res chain seq x y z
N MET A 1 8.79 -40.97 10.81
CA MET A 1 9.79 -42.05 10.86
C MET A 1 11.15 -41.38 10.80
N ASP A 2 11.70 -41.09 11.97
CA ASP A 2 12.92 -40.30 12.12
C ASP A 2 14.14 -41.21 12.06
N SER A 3 14.95 -41.07 11.00
CA SER A 3 16.25 -41.74 10.92
C SER A 3 17.33 -40.83 11.52
N PRO A 4 17.93 -41.18 12.67
CA PRO A 4 18.97 -40.37 13.33
C PRO A 4 20.25 -40.19 12.48
N ILE A 5 20.39 -40.95 11.38
CA ILE A 5 21.52 -40.87 10.45
C ILE A 5 21.45 -39.59 9.60
N VAL A 6 20.24 -39.15 9.22
CA VAL A 6 20.07 -37.93 8.40
C VAL A 6 20.40 -36.68 9.21
N ALA A 7 20.01 -36.65 10.50
CA ALA A 7 20.35 -35.56 11.41
C ALA A 7 21.86 -35.45 11.69
N GLN A 8 22.59 -36.57 11.66
CA GLN A 8 24.04 -36.60 11.87
C GLN A 8 24.82 -36.13 10.62
N LEU A 9 24.31 -36.44 9.43
CA LEU A 9 24.90 -35.98 8.16
C LEU A 9 24.78 -34.45 7.99
N PHE A 10 23.63 -33.87 8.39
CA PHE A 10 23.41 -32.43 8.34
C PHE A 10 24.28 -31.65 9.34
N ARG A 11 24.57 -32.20 10.52
CA ARG A 11 25.46 -31.53 11.50
C ARG A 11 26.93 -31.51 11.07
N GLN A 12 27.39 -32.50 10.28
CA GLN A 12 28.77 -32.53 9.79
C GLN A 12 29.02 -31.53 8.64
N LEU A 13 27.99 -31.18 7.87
CA LEU A 13 28.11 -30.24 6.74
C LEU A 13 28.24 -28.76 7.14
N PHE A 14 27.94 -28.39 8.39
CA PHE A 14 27.99 -26.99 8.85
C PHE A 14 29.16 -26.63 9.79
N HIS A 15 30.13 -27.53 9.99
CA HIS A 15 31.29 -27.28 10.85
C HIS A 15 32.60 -26.88 10.13
N HIS A 16 32.61 -26.79 8.79
CA HIS A 16 33.79 -26.38 8.04
C HIS A 16 33.64 -24.97 7.43
N ARG A 17 34.33 -24.00 8.02
CA ARG A 17 34.60 -22.68 7.38
C ARG A 17 35.70 -22.84 6.32
N PRO A 18 35.56 -22.25 5.11
CA PRO A 18 36.64 -22.22 4.13
C PRO A 18 37.83 -21.36 4.62
N PRO A 19 39.09 -21.79 4.45
CA PRO A 19 40.26 -21.01 4.83
C PRO A 19 40.59 -20.01 3.72
N GLY A 20 40.43 -18.70 3.96
CA GLY A 20 40.67 -17.72 2.90
C GLY A 20 40.61 -16.23 3.29
N CYS A 21 40.91 -15.87 4.54
CA CYS A 21 41.18 -14.47 4.90
C CYS A 21 42.46 -14.36 5.73
N LYS A 22 43.59 -14.16 5.07
CA LYS A 22 44.79 -13.52 5.63
C LYS A 22 45.40 -12.64 4.54
N GLY A 23 45.44 -11.33 4.79
CA GLY A 23 45.94 -10.34 3.82
C GLY A 23 47.46 -10.39 3.66
N ILE A 24 47.95 -9.83 2.54
CA ILE A 24 49.33 -9.36 2.33
C ILE A 24 49.32 -8.17 1.36
N ARG A 25 50.16 -7.19 1.68
CA ARG A 25 50.49 -5.94 0.95
C ARG A 25 51.46 -6.19 -0.22
N ASN A 26 51.42 -5.29 -1.22
CA ASN A 26 52.48 -4.85 -2.15
C ASN A 26 52.95 -5.73 -3.36
N LEU A 27 52.52 -5.30 -4.58
CA LEU A 27 53.25 -5.09 -5.87
C LEU A 27 54.06 -6.24 -6.55
N PRO A 28 54.42 -6.21 -7.87
CA PRO A 28 54.29 -5.15 -8.89
C PRO A 28 53.73 -5.57 -10.28
N ARG A 29 53.58 -4.55 -11.15
CA ARG A 29 53.28 -4.57 -12.60
C ARG A 29 54.13 -5.57 -13.40
N LEU A 30 53.50 -6.22 -14.39
CA LEU A 30 54.15 -6.64 -15.64
C LEU A 30 53.21 -6.44 -16.84
N ARG A 31 53.83 -6.06 -17.95
CA ARG A 31 53.27 -5.51 -19.19
C ARG A 31 53.62 -6.47 -20.34
N ASN A 32 52.83 -6.43 -21.41
CA ASN A 32 52.98 -7.11 -22.73
C ASN A 32 52.46 -8.57 -22.75
N GLY A 33 51.73 -9.03 -23.76
CA GLY A 33 51.25 -8.43 -25.01
C GLY A 33 50.96 -9.51 -26.04
N LEU A 34 49.90 -9.29 -26.86
CA LEU A 34 49.63 -9.91 -28.18
C LEU A 34 49.16 -11.40 -28.14
N ARG A 35 48.20 -11.89 -28.94
CA ARG A 35 47.33 -11.32 -29.99
C ARG A 35 46.25 -12.37 -30.35
N THR A 36 45.01 -11.89 -30.53
CA THR A 36 43.99 -12.28 -31.53
C THR A 36 43.66 -13.76 -31.80
N THR A 37 42.38 -14.12 -31.64
CA THR A 37 41.44 -14.25 -32.77
C THR A 37 40.01 -14.01 -32.29
N ALA A 38 39.24 -13.31 -33.13
CA ALA A 38 37.89 -12.83 -32.87
C ALA A 38 36.87 -13.65 -33.67
N ILE A 39 35.68 -13.86 -33.10
CA ILE A 39 34.44 -14.01 -33.88
C ILE A 39 33.39 -13.11 -33.23
N VAL A 40 32.84 -12.24 -34.08
CA VAL A 40 31.96 -11.11 -33.80
C VAL A 40 30.50 -11.54 -34.01
N GLY A 41 29.61 -11.17 -33.08
CA GLY A 41 28.16 -11.39 -33.16
C GLY A 41 27.36 -10.16 -32.73
N HIS A 42 27.07 -9.31 -33.72
CA HIS A 42 26.15 -8.17 -33.83
C HIS A 42 25.30 -7.66 -32.63
N SER A 43 25.56 -6.41 -32.25
CA SER A 43 24.52 -5.45 -31.82
C SER A 43 24.01 -4.68 -33.04
N GLN A 44 22.73 -4.80 -33.40
CA GLN A 44 22.12 -3.99 -34.46
C GLN A 44 21.86 -2.57 -33.98
N ARG A 45 22.62 -1.61 -34.51
CA ARG A 45 22.20 -0.21 -34.65
C ARG A 45 21.58 -0.06 -36.04
N ARG A 46 20.27 0.24 -36.12
CA ARG A 46 19.63 0.64 -37.37
C ARG A 46 19.88 2.13 -37.61
N PHE A 47 20.55 2.42 -38.73
CA PHE A 47 20.61 3.74 -39.35
C PHE A 47 19.29 4.01 -40.08
N TYR A 48 18.73 5.21 -39.93
CA TYR A 48 17.71 5.72 -40.84
C TYR A 48 18.33 6.77 -41.76
N ILE A 49 18.12 6.55 -43.06
CA ILE A 49 18.48 7.43 -44.17
C ILE A 49 17.57 8.67 -44.15
N ALA A 50 18.18 9.84 -44.33
CA ALA A 50 17.52 11.14 -44.35
C ALA A 50 16.66 11.33 -45.62
N GLY A 51 15.36 11.58 -45.44
CA GLY A 51 14.51 12.25 -46.42
C GLY A 51 14.64 13.77 -46.31
N ARG A 52 14.69 14.47 -47.45
CA ARG A 52 14.87 15.92 -47.57
C ARG A 52 13.75 16.73 -46.87
N PRO A 53 14.06 17.86 -46.22
CA PRO A 53 13.07 18.74 -45.62
C PRO A 53 12.41 19.65 -46.67
N SER A 54 11.09 19.78 -46.60
CA SER A 54 10.36 20.87 -47.24
C SER A 54 10.48 22.13 -46.37
N SER A 55 10.62 23.25 -47.06
CA SER A 55 10.93 24.60 -46.61
C SER A 55 10.03 25.16 -45.50
N ASP A 56 10.69 25.58 -44.41
CA ASP A 56 10.60 26.90 -43.80
C ASP A 56 9.22 27.55 -43.53
N ARG A 57 8.88 27.64 -42.24
CA ARG A 57 8.59 28.93 -41.61
C ARG A 57 9.37 29.07 -40.30
N GLY A 58 10.65 29.41 -40.43
CA GLY A 58 11.34 30.33 -39.54
C GLY A 58 11.55 29.88 -38.10
N MET A 59 12.56 29.03 -37.87
CA MET A 59 13.25 28.99 -36.58
C MET A 59 14.76 28.91 -36.82
N LYS A 60 15.50 29.84 -36.19
CA LYS A 60 16.97 29.91 -36.28
C LYS A 60 17.60 28.71 -35.56
N ALA A 61 18.53 28.05 -36.24
CA ALA A 61 19.36 26.99 -35.69
C ALA A 61 20.55 27.58 -34.92
N ASN A 62 20.41 27.68 -33.61
CA ASN A 62 21.47 27.57 -32.61
C ASN A 62 20.83 27.76 -31.24
N GLU A 63 20.97 26.75 -30.38
CA GLU A 63 21.08 26.82 -28.92
C GLU A 63 20.53 25.54 -28.25
N SER A 64 21.39 25.00 -27.39
CA SER A 64 21.18 23.95 -26.41
C SER A 64 19.78 23.89 -25.81
N ARG A 65 19.08 22.74 -25.93
CA ARG A 65 17.92 22.42 -25.09
C ARG A 65 18.36 22.00 -23.69
N TRP A 66 18.90 22.96 -22.94
CA TRP A 66 18.62 23.09 -21.52
C TRP A 66 17.35 23.92 -21.43
N GLN A 67 16.21 23.34 -21.06
CA GLN A 67 15.06 24.17 -20.71
C GLN A 67 15.35 24.86 -19.39
N GLN A 68 15.74 26.12 -19.52
CA GLN A 68 15.75 27.13 -18.47
C GLN A 68 14.40 27.08 -17.74
N ARG A 69 14.43 26.98 -16.40
CA ARG A 69 13.25 27.16 -15.54
C ARG A 69 12.49 28.38 -16.05
N THR A 70 11.34 28.16 -16.67
CA THR A 70 10.43 29.23 -17.05
C THR A 70 10.14 30.01 -15.77
N LYS A 71 10.42 31.33 -15.78
CA LYS A 71 9.89 32.28 -14.79
C LYS A 71 8.39 32.51 -15.02
N ILE A 72 7.65 31.43 -15.27
CA ILE A 72 6.21 31.43 -15.08
C ILE A 72 6.09 31.12 -13.60
N LEU A 73 5.84 32.15 -12.78
CA LEU A 73 5.30 31.88 -11.45
C LEU A 73 4.15 30.89 -11.65
N PRO A 74 4.02 29.84 -10.80
CA PRO A 74 2.77 29.10 -10.74
C PRO A 74 1.65 30.13 -10.74
N GLN A 75 0.65 29.97 -11.60
CA GLN A 75 -0.53 30.85 -11.57
C GLN A 75 -0.92 31.03 -10.12
N ASP A 76 -1.22 32.27 -9.74
CA ASP A 76 -1.65 32.59 -8.39
C ASP A 76 -2.93 31.82 -8.10
N ARG A 77 -2.75 30.63 -7.53
CA ARG A 77 -3.82 29.72 -7.15
C ARG A 77 -4.38 30.10 -5.79
N SER A 78 -4.01 31.24 -5.20
CA SER A 78 -4.61 31.70 -3.95
C SER A 78 -6.13 31.87 -4.06
N ALA A 79 -6.66 32.17 -5.25
CA ALA A 79 -8.10 32.16 -5.52
C ALA A 79 -8.69 30.75 -5.47
N GLU A 80 -8.01 29.75 -6.05
CA GLU A 80 -8.39 28.33 -5.99
C GLU A 80 -8.28 27.81 -4.53
N PHE A 81 -7.22 28.19 -3.81
CA PHE A 81 -7.03 27.86 -2.41
C PHE A 81 -8.05 28.56 -1.50
N ALA A 82 -8.50 29.78 -1.83
CA ALA A 82 -9.56 30.48 -1.11
C ALA A 82 -10.95 29.85 -1.27
N GLU A 83 -11.16 28.99 -2.28
CA GLU A 83 -12.39 28.20 -2.42
C GLU A 83 -12.45 27.00 -1.46
N TYR A 84 -11.32 26.56 -0.91
CA TYR A 84 -11.28 25.48 0.07
C TYR A 84 -11.44 26.06 1.48
N PRO A 85 -12.43 25.58 2.27
CA PRO A 85 -12.55 26.00 3.66
C PRO A 85 -11.34 25.50 4.45
N TYR A 86 -10.45 26.41 4.84
CA TYR A 86 -9.42 26.12 5.81
C TYR A 86 -10.05 26.14 7.20
N ILE A 87 -9.91 25.03 7.92
CA ILE A 87 -10.20 25.01 9.35
C ILE A 87 -8.88 25.20 10.10
N SER A 88 -8.85 26.19 10.97
CA SER A 88 -7.76 26.42 11.92
C SER A 88 -7.82 25.41 13.09
N ALA A 89 -6.67 25.15 13.69
CA ALA A 89 -6.60 24.33 14.91
C ALA A 89 -7.47 24.91 16.05
N ALA A 90 -7.64 26.22 16.12
CA ALA A 90 -8.50 26.90 17.09
C ALA A 90 -9.99 26.59 16.88
N GLU A 91 -10.47 26.62 15.64
CA GLU A 91 -11.86 26.26 15.29
C GLU A 91 -12.18 24.78 15.55
N LEU A 92 -11.16 23.92 15.63
CA LEU A 92 -11.31 22.51 16.03
C LEU A 92 -11.32 22.34 17.54
N LYS A 93 -10.57 23.18 18.27
CA LYS A 93 -10.46 23.14 19.74
C LYS A 93 -11.81 23.42 20.43
N GLU A 94 -12.68 24.19 19.78
CA GLU A 94 -14.04 24.45 20.25
C GLU A 94 -15.00 23.26 20.08
N ARG A 95 -14.59 22.19 19.38
CA ARG A 95 -15.42 21.00 19.17
C ARG A 95 -15.32 20.06 20.36
N THR A 96 -16.43 19.90 21.08
CA THR A 96 -16.53 19.06 22.28
C THR A 96 -16.98 17.63 22.01
N GLU A 97 -17.56 17.36 20.83
CA GLU A 97 -18.05 16.02 20.46
C GLU A 97 -17.13 15.29 19.48
N ARG A 98 -16.54 14.18 19.93
CA ARG A 98 -15.69 13.30 19.12
C ARG A 98 -16.52 12.60 18.03
N PRO A 99 -16.13 12.63 16.74
CA PRO A 99 -16.79 11.87 15.68
C PRO A 99 -16.64 10.39 16.00
N ARG A 100 -17.75 9.72 16.30
CA ARG A 100 -17.70 8.31 16.75
C ARG A 100 -17.79 7.30 15.60
N LYS A 101 -18.02 7.75 14.36
CA LYS A 101 -18.33 6.85 13.23
C LYS A 101 -17.86 7.43 11.91
N ALA A 102 -17.03 6.67 11.22
CA ALA A 102 -16.85 6.82 9.78
C ALA A 102 -17.82 5.86 9.06
N VAL A 103 -18.28 6.28 7.89
CA VAL A 103 -19.20 5.51 7.06
C VAL A 103 -18.46 5.08 5.79
N ILE A 104 -18.59 3.81 5.42
CA ILE A 104 -18.10 3.33 4.13
C ILE A 104 -19.20 3.61 3.10
N PHE A 105 -18.87 4.46 2.13
CA PHE A 105 -19.68 4.75 0.96
C PHE A 105 -19.94 3.48 0.17
N SER A 106 -21.19 3.31 -0.26
CA SER A 106 -21.59 2.24 -1.16
C SER A 106 -22.45 2.86 -2.25
N PRO A 107 -22.06 2.78 -3.53
CA PRO A 107 -22.69 3.54 -4.62
C PRO A 107 -24.08 3.03 -5.03
N GLY A 108 -24.70 2.13 -4.25
CA GLY A 108 -25.89 1.40 -4.69
C GLY A 108 -25.52 0.42 -5.81
N GLU A 109 -26.36 0.28 -6.84
CA GLU A 109 -26.13 -0.67 -7.93
C GLU A 109 -24.73 -0.53 -8.59
N PRO A 110 -24.13 -1.61 -9.11
CA PRO A 110 -22.92 -1.54 -9.91
C PRO A 110 -22.99 -0.47 -11.01
N PHE A 111 -21.86 0.15 -11.35
CA PHE A 111 -21.79 1.08 -12.48
C PHE A 111 -21.81 0.30 -13.81
N ASP A 112 -22.60 0.78 -14.76
CA ASP A 112 -22.56 0.29 -16.16
C ASP A 112 -21.52 1.11 -16.93
N PHE A 113 -20.25 0.69 -16.82
CA PHE A 113 -19.12 1.38 -17.44
C PHE A 113 -19.23 1.45 -18.97
N ASN A 114 -19.74 0.39 -19.61
CA ASN A 114 -19.85 0.33 -21.07
C ASN A 114 -20.90 1.29 -21.63
N SER A 115 -21.87 1.71 -20.82
CA SER A 115 -22.84 2.75 -21.20
C SER A 115 -22.24 4.16 -21.19
N MET A 116 -21.21 4.40 -20.36
CA MET A 116 -20.62 5.72 -20.14
C MET A 116 -19.74 6.13 -21.31
N ARG A 117 -19.81 7.40 -21.70
CA ARG A 117 -19.04 7.97 -22.80
C ARG A 117 -17.55 7.93 -22.52
N ASP A 118 -17.13 8.38 -21.34
CA ASP A 118 -15.73 8.57 -20.96
C ASP A 118 -15.53 8.55 -19.44
N GLU A 119 -14.28 8.66 -18.99
CA GLU A 119 -13.95 8.69 -17.56
C GLU A 119 -14.50 9.93 -16.84
N ILE A 120 -14.72 11.05 -17.54
CA ILE A 120 -15.29 12.27 -16.96
C ILE A 120 -16.76 12.05 -16.58
N GLU A 121 -17.52 11.34 -17.41
CA GLU A 121 -18.89 10.94 -17.10
C GLU A 121 -18.94 10.02 -15.88
N PHE A 122 -18.02 9.06 -15.79
CA PHE A 122 -17.90 8.21 -14.60
C PHE A 122 -17.65 9.02 -13.32
N GLN A 123 -16.70 9.96 -13.33
CA GLN A 123 -16.42 10.83 -12.17
C GLN A 123 -17.63 11.72 -11.81
N SER A 124 -18.37 12.19 -12.81
CA SER A 124 -19.58 12.99 -12.60
C SER A 124 -20.68 12.17 -11.93
N GLU A 125 -20.91 10.94 -12.40
CA GLU A 125 -21.89 10.01 -11.86
C GLU A 125 -21.50 9.54 -10.45
N LEU A 126 -20.22 9.29 -10.21
CA LEU A 126 -19.69 9.00 -8.88
C LEU A 126 -19.98 10.17 -7.91
N GLY A 127 -19.69 11.42 -8.32
CA GLY A 127 -19.99 12.61 -7.54
C GLY A 127 -21.48 12.80 -7.24
N ARG A 128 -22.37 12.48 -8.20
CA ARG A 128 -23.82 12.48 -7.99
C ARG A 128 -24.22 11.48 -6.92
N ARG A 129 -23.76 10.23 -7.02
CA ARG A 129 -24.09 9.15 -6.06
C ARG A 129 -23.54 9.43 -4.66
N TYR A 130 -22.38 10.08 -4.56
CA TYR A 130 -21.85 10.59 -3.30
C TYR A 130 -22.82 11.55 -2.62
N THR A 131 -23.27 12.54 -3.38
CA THR A 131 -24.20 13.57 -2.88
C THR A 131 -25.50 12.94 -2.41
N GLU A 132 -26.09 12.05 -3.22
CA GLU A 132 -27.33 11.33 -2.87
C GLU A 132 -27.19 10.45 -1.63
N PHE A 133 -26.05 9.75 -1.51
CA PHE A 133 -25.78 8.93 -0.34
C PHE A 133 -25.69 9.78 0.93
N GLU A 134 -25.03 10.94 0.85
CA GLU A 134 -24.95 11.87 1.98
C GLU A 134 -26.31 12.50 2.32
N ASP A 135 -27.12 12.87 1.32
CA ASP A 135 -28.47 13.40 1.53
C ASP A 135 -29.35 12.38 2.28
N ILE A 136 -29.30 11.10 1.88
CA ILE A 136 -30.02 10.02 2.57
C ILE A 136 -29.56 9.87 4.02
N LEU A 137 -28.26 10.05 4.30
CA LEU A 137 -27.74 9.98 5.65
C LEU A 137 -28.14 11.21 6.48
N ASP A 138 -28.13 12.40 5.90
CA ASP A 138 -28.58 13.62 6.58
C ASP A 138 -30.09 13.56 6.89
N ASP A 139 -30.90 13.02 5.98
CA ASP A 139 -32.34 12.79 6.24
C ASP A 139 -32.59 11.80 7.38
N ARG A 140 -31.72 10.80 7.56
CA ARG A 140 -31.90 9.72 8.56
C ARG A 140 -31.29 10.04 9.91
N GLU A 141 -30.11 10.62 9.92
CA GLU A 141 -29.26 10.79 11.12
C GLU A 141 -29.10 12.27 11.51
N GLY A 142 -29.61 13.20 10.69
CA GLY A 142 -29.38 14.63 10.81
C GLY A 142 -28.10 15.08 10.09
N GLU A 143 -28.06 16.36 9.75
CA GLU A 143 -26.88 16.98 9.13
C GLU A 143 -25.66 16.85 10.04
N ASN A 144 -24.59 16.27 9.51
CA ASN A 144 -23.30 16.19 10.20
C ASN A 144 -22.18 16.72 9.30
N PRO A 145 -21.71 17.96 9.53
CA PRO A 145 -20.68 18.57 8.70
C PRO A 145 -19.31 17.88 8.81
N THR A 146 -19.13 16.99 9.77
CA THR A 146 -17.86 16.28 10.07
C THR A 146 -17.93 14.77 9.80
N ARG A 147 -19.02 14.30 9.19
CA ARG A 147 -19.18 12.88 8.85
C ARG A 147 -18.01 12.46 7.96
N GLN A 148 -17.24 11.46 8.39
CA GLN A 148 -16.19 10.89 7.56
C GLN A 148 -16.81 9.84 6.62
N LEU A 149 -16.45 9.93 5.35
CA LEU A 149 -16.97 9.06 4.29
C LEU A 149 -15.81 8.50 3.47
N TRP A 150 -15.72 7.18 3.42
CA TRP A 150 -14.62 6.46 2.77
C TRP A 150 -15.14 5.62 1.61
N HIS A 151 -14.31 5.37 0.61
CA HIS A 151 -14.59 4.41 -0.46
C HIS A 151 -13.38 3.55 -0.74
N THR A 152 -13.64 2.38 -1.30
CA THR A 152 -12.63 1.39 -1.67
C THR A 152 -12.88 0.93 -3.12
N PRO A 153 -11.86 0.39 -3.82
CA PRO A 153 -12.02 -0.22 -5.14
C PRO A 153 -13.09 -1.31 -5.13
N THR A 154 -13.18 -2.05 -4.02
CA THR A 154 -14.20 -3.08 -3.82
C THR A 154 -15.62 -2.51 -3.93
N GLU A 155 -15.89 -1.33 -3.36
CA GLU A 155 -17.20 -0.71 -3.45
C GLU A 155 -17.43 -0.03 -4.82
N LEU A 156 -16.39 0.60 -5.37
CA LEU A 156 -16.51 1.34 -6.64
C LEU A 156 -16.62 0.43 -7.87
N PHE A 157 -15.90 -0.69 -7.89
CA PHE A 157 -15.76 -1.54 -9.07
C PHE A 157 -16.37 -2.94 -8.88
N ARG A 158 -17.35 -3.06 -7.98
CA ARG A 158 -18.11 -4.30 -7.84
C ARG A 158 -18.95 -4.58 -9.11
N PRO A 159 -19.13 -5.84 -9.50
CA PRO A 159 -18.47 -7.03 -8.93
C PRO A 159 -17.04 -7.24 -9.46
N TYR A 160 -16.67 -6.57 -10.57
CA TYR A 160 -15.48 -6.81 -11.38
C TYR A 160 -14.16 -6.90 -10.60
N TYR A 161 -13.93 -6.01 -9.62
CA TYR A 161 -12.73 -6.05 -8.77
C TYR A 161 -12.66 -7.34 -7.92
N GLY A 162 -13.78 -7.74 -7.33
CA GLY A 162 -13.88 -8.96 -6.53
C GLY A 162 -13.74 -10.22 -7.39
N GLU A 163 -14.31 -10.22 -8.59
CA GLU A 163 -14.15 -11.32 -9.54
C GLU A 163 -12.71 -11.49 -10.01
N ALA A 164 -11.98 -10.39 -10.23
CA ALA A 164 -10.56 -10.46 -10.60
C ALA A 164 -9.73 -11.15 -9.51
N ILE A 165 -9.97 -10.80 -8.24
CA ILE A 165 -9.36 -11.46 -7.10
C ILE A 165 -9.79 -12.92 -7.04
N ALA A 166 -11.07 -13.23 -7.22
CA ALA A 166 -11.57 -14.59 -7.23
C ALA A 166 -10.92 -15.47 -8.32
N ARG A 167 -10.74 -14.93 -9.54
CA ARG A 167 -10.02 -15.58 -10.64
C ARG A 167 -8.57 -15.90 -10.26
N TYR A 168 -7.86 -14.97 -9.62
CA TYR A 168 -6.53 -15.22 -9.08
C TYR A 168 -6.54 -16.36 -8.05
N LEU A 169 -7.45 -16.31 -7.07
CA LEU A 169 -7.52 -17.29 -5.98
C LEU A 169 -7.81 -18.70 -6.52
N VAL A 170 -8.86 -18.85 -7.34
CA VAL A 170 -9.28 -20.15 -7.89
C VAL A 170 -8.19 -20.74 -8.78
N SER A 171 -7.58 -19.94 -9.65
CA SER A 171 -6.52 -20.42 -10.55
C SER A 171 -5.32 -20.96 -9.76
N ASN A 172 -4.85 -20.21 -8.75
CA ASN A 172 -3.71 -20.65 -7.95
C ASN A 172 -4.06 -21.82 -7.01
N TYR A 173 -5.29 -21.87 -6.50
CA TYR A 173 -5.81 -23.00 -5.73
C TYR A 173 -5.81 -24.28 -6.57
N ARG A 174 -6.39 -24.23 -7.78
CA ARG A 174 -6.44 -25.34 -8.73
C ARG A 174 -5.06 -25.88 -9.09
N LEU A 175 -4.08 -25.00 -9.24
CA LEU A 175 -2.72 -25.37 -9.63
C LEU A 175 -1.89 -26.01 -8.51
N THR A 176 -2.25 -25.83 -7.24
CA THR A 176 -1.32 -26.12 -6.14
C THR A 176 -1.86 -27.01 -5.04
N THR A 177 -3.09 -26.81 -4.59
CA THR A 177 -3.64 -27.49 -3.40
C THR A 177 -4.90 -28.31 -3.70
N TYR A 178 -5.61 -27.99 -4.78
CA TYR A 178 -6.75 -28.78 -5.22
C TYR A 178 -6.32 -30.20 -5.67
N PRO A 179 -7.09 -31.26 -5.36
CA PRO A 179 -8.28 -31.32 -4.50
C PRO A 179 -7.98 -31.73 -3.05
N TYR A 180 -6.71 -31.70 -2.63
CA TYR A 180 -6.25 -32.29 -1.37
C TYR A 180 -6.63 -31.47 -0.15
N HIS A 181 -6.56 -30.14 -0.26
CA HIS A 181 -6.96 -29.21 0.80
C HIS A 181 -8.15 -28.37 0.35
N ASP A 182 -8.99 -27.98 1.30
CA ASP A 182 -10.07 -27.02 1.07
C ASP A 182 -9.52 -25.62 0.74
N LEU A 183 -10.31 -24.82 0.02
CA LEU A 183 -9.97 -23.43 -0.26
C LEU A 183 -10.31 -22.58 0.95
N LEU A 184 -9.32 -22.37 1.83
CA LEU A 184 -9.44 -21.49 2.99
C LEU A 184 -9.03 -20.06 2.61
N ILE A 185 -9.94 -19.11 2.83
CA ILE A 185 -9.70 -17.69 2.62
C ILE A 185 -9.88 -16.98 3.96
N TYR A 186 -8.89 -16.17 4.34
CA TYR A 186 -8.97 -15.25 5.47
C TYR A 186 -8.93 -13.83 4.92
N GLU A 187 -9.86 -12.98 5.30
CA GLU A 187 -9.88 -11.56 4.92
C GLU A 187 -9.81 -10.71 6.18
N MET A 188 -8.76 -9.91 6.30
CA MET A 188 -8.62 -8.94 7.38
C MET A 188 -9.20 -7.60 6.94
N GLY A 189 -10.09 -7.03 7.75
CA GLY A 189 -10.66 -5.71 7.49
C GLY A 189 -11.60 -5.69 6.28
N ALA A 190 -12.57 -6.62 6.22
CA ALA A 190 -13.47 -6.78 5.07
C ALA A 190 -14.45 -5.61 4.82
N GLY A 191 -14.39 -4.54 5.61
CA GLY A 191 -15.27 -3.37 5.51
C GLY A 191 -16.74 -3.77 5.58
N ARG A 192 -17.46 -3.63 4.47
CA ARG A 192 -18.89 -3.99 4.36
C ARG A 192 -19.14 -5.47 4.03
N GLY A 193 -18.10 -6.27 3.80
CA GLY A 193 -18.19 -7.67 3.35
C GLY A 193 -18.46 -7.83 1.85
N THR A 194 -18.36 -6.75 1.07
CA THR A 194 -18.64 -6.74 -0.37
C THR A 194 -17.65 -7.60 -1.16
N LEU A 195 -16.36 -7.58 -0.79
CA LEU A 195 -15.35 -8.41 -1.46
C LEU A 195 -15.64 -9.90 -1.27
N MET A 196 -15.89 -10.32 -0.02
CA MET A 196 -16.33 -11.69 0.30
C MET A 196 -17.51 -12.14 -0.57
N LEU A 197 -18.58 -11.33 -0.65
CA LEU A 197 -19.76 -11.69 -1.45
C LEU A 197 -19.41 -11.85 -2.93
N ASN A 198 -18.72 -10.87 -3.53
CA ASN A 198 -18.31 -10.93 -4.93
C ASN A 198 -17.46 -12.18 -5.23
N ILE A 199 -16.52 -12.53 -4.34
CA ILE A 199 -15.69 -13.73 -4.48
C ILE A 199 -16.55 -14.99 -4.41
N LEU A 200 -17.42 -15.12 -3.42
CA LEU A 200 -18.22 -16.33 -3.23
C LEU A 200 -19.29 -16.51 -4.32
N ASP A 201 -19.90 -15.42 -4.77
CA ASP A 201 -20.83 -15.41 -5.91
C ASP A 201 -20.12 -15.89 -7.18
N TYR A 202 -18.95 -15.32 -7.48
CA TYR A 202 -18.15 -15.71 -8.65
C TYR A 202 -17.76 -17.19 -8.63
N ILE A 203 -17.21 -17.68 -7.50
CA ILE A 203 -16.79 -19.08 -7.39
C ILE A 203 -18.00 -20.02 -7.51
N ARG A 204 -19.14 -19.65 -6.92
CA ARG A 204 -20.38 -20.45 -7.00
C ARG A 204 -20.86 -20.61 -8.44
N GLU A 205 -20.77 -19.55 -9.24
CA GLU A 205 -21.21 -19.56 -10.64
C GLU A 205 -20.24 -20.32 -11.54
N VAL A 206 -18.94 -20.02 -11.43
CA VAL A 206 -17.93 -20.50 -12.39
C VAL A 206 -17.40 -21.89 -12.04
N ASP A 207 -17.27 -22.22 -10.74
CA ASP A 207 -16.67 -23.48 -10.30
C ASP A 207 -17.36 -24.05 -9.04
N PRO A 208 -18.55 -24.67 -9.19
CA PRO A 208 -19.30 -25.23 -8.07
C PRO A 208 -18.54 -26.29 -7.26
N GLN A 209 -17.59 -26.99 -7.87
CA GLN A 209 -16.76 -27.99 -7.17
C GLN A 209 -15.76 -27.33 -6.22
N VAL A 210 -15.13 -26.24 -6.66
CA VAL A 210 -14.28 -25.42 -5.78
C VAL A 210 -15.14 -24.75 -4.72
N TYR A 211 -16.28 -24.17 -5.10
CA TYR A 211 -17.23 -23.55 -4.17
C TYR A 211 -17.63 -24.49 -3.03
N ALA A 212 -17.91 -25.76 -3.34
CA ALA A 212 -18.25 -26.79 -2.35
C ALA A 212 -17.17 -26.96 -1.27
N ARG A 213 -15.91 -26.65 -1.59
CA ARG A 213 -14.73 -26.73 -0.72
C ARG A 213 -14.21 -25.38 -0.23
N THR A 214 -14.90 -24.28 -0.51
CA THR A 214 -14.51 -22.95 -0.04
C THR A 214 -14.97 -22.70 1.39
N LYS A 215 -14.10 -22.13 2.22
CA LYS A 215 -14.43 -21.53 3.52
C LYS A 215 -13.82 -20.14 3.58
N PHE A 216 -14.62 -19.17 4.01
CA PHE A 216 -14.26 -17.77 4.04
C PHE A 216 -14.35 -17.24 5.47
N ASN A 217 -13.26 -16.67 5.97
CA ASN A 217 -13.14 -16.24 7.35
C ASN A 217 -12.83 -14.75 7.36
N ILE A 218 -13.74 -13.93 7.88
CA ILE A 218 -13.51 -12.49 8.05
C ILE A 218 -12.92 -12.26 9.44
N ILE A 219 -11.83 -11.51 9.51
CA ILE A 219 -11.23 -11.03 10.76
C ILE A 219 -11.53 -9.54 10.87
N GLU A 220 -12.45 -9.20 11.79
CA GLU A 220 -12.99 -7.86 11.95
C GLU A 220 -12.85 -7.40 13.39
N ILE A 221 -12.26 -6.23 13.64
CA ILE A 221 -12.10 -5.70 15.01
C ILE A 221 -13.38 -4.99 15.49
N SER A 222 -14.12 -4.36 14.59
CA SER A 222 -15.32 -3.58 14.90
C SER A 222 -16.55 -4.47 14.99
N SER A 223 -17.15 -4.54 16.18
CA SER A 223 -18.41 -5.25 16.39
C SER A 223 -19.56 -4.69 15.53
N THR A 224 -19.52 -3.39 15.21
CA THR A 224 -20.51 -2.73 14.35
C THR A 224 -20.38 -3.21 12.90
N LEU A 225 -19.16 -3.28 12.38
CA LEU A 225 -18.91 -3.79 11.02
C LEU A 225 -19.17 -5.30 10.94
N ALA A 226 -18.78 -6.07 11.96
CA ALA A 226 -19.09 -7.50 12.02
C ALA A 226 -20.61 -7.77 12.00
N ALA A 227 -21.40 -6.96 12.70
CA ALA A 227 -22.86 -7.03 12.63
C ALA A 227 -23.41 -6.61 11.26
N LEU A 228 -22.82 -5.60 10.62
CA LEU A 228 -23.19 -5.17 9.27
C LEU A 228 -22.90 -6.26 8.23
N GLN A 229 -21.72 -6.86 8.28
CA GLN A 229 -21.30 -7.97 7.41
C GLN A 229 -22.25 -9.16 7.55
N ASN A 230 -22.61 -9.55 8.79
CA ASN A 230 -23.63 -10.58 9.04
C ASN A 230 -24.99 -10.23 8.42
N ARG A 231 -25.43 -8.97 8.53
CA ARG A 231 -26.69 -8.53 7.92
C ARG A 231 -26.65 -8.61 6.40
N HIS A 232 -25.54 -8.20 5.77
CA HIS A 232 -25.37 -8.31 4.31
C HIS A 232 -25.35 -9.76 3.85
N LEU A 233 -24.63 -10.63 4.57
CA LEU A 233 -24.61 -12.07 4.31
C LEU A 233 -26.02 -12.68 4.37
N LEU A 234 -26.90 -12.18 5.23
CA LEU A 234 -28.26 -12.68 5.40
C LEU A 234 -29.32 -11.91 4.60
N ALA A 235 -28.94 -10.88 3.84
CA ALA A 235 -29.88 -9.93 3.24
C ALA A 235 -30.72 -10.52 2.09
N THR A 236 -30.14 -11.39 1.25
CA THR A 236 -30.83 -11.93 0.06
C THR A 236 -30.84 -13.46 0.08
N ALA A 237 -31.66 -14.10 -0.76
CA ALA A 237 -31.61 -15.55 -0.90
C ALA A 237 -30.25 -16.03 -1.45
N ALA A 238 -29.67 -15.27 -2.40
CA ALA A 238 -28.36 -15.57 -2.97
C ALA A 238 -27.24 -15.46 -1.92
N SER A 239 -27.21 -14.37 -1.13
CA SER A 239 -26.18 -14.20 -0.11
C SER A 239 -26.34 -15.17 1.06
N ARG A 240 -27.59 -15.49 1.46
CA ARG A 240 -27.87 -16.53 2.47
C ARG A 240 -27.36 -17.92 2.07
N GLY A 241 -27.23 -18.18 0.77
CA GLY A 241 -26.61 -19.41 0.26
C GLY A 241 -25.12 -19.56 0.58
N HIS A 242 -24.48 -18.53 1.15
CA HIS A 242 -23.10 -18.55 1.62
C HIS A 242 -22.97 -18.73 3.14
N ALA A 243 -24.08 -18.74 3.89
CA ALA A 243 -24.03 -18.70 5.35
C ALA A 243 -23.26 -19.87 5.99
N ASP A 244 -23.26 -21.06 5.37
CA ASP A 244 -22.51 -22.23 5.81
C ASP A 244 -21.02 -22.20 5.42
N LYS A 245 -20.62 -21.21 4.59
CA LYS A 245 -19.27 -21.02 4.07
C LYS A 245 -18.50 -19.95 4.83
N VAL A 246 -19.19 -19.04 5.50
CA VAL A 246 -18.63 -17.81 6.06
C VAL A 246 -18.56 -17.88 7.57
N GLU A 247 -17.41 -17.54 8.14
CA GLU A 247 -17.22 -17.29 9.56
C GLU A 247 -16.75 -15.85 9.76
N ILE A 248 -17.41 -15.09 10.65
CA ILE A 248 -17.01 -13.72 10.98
C ILE A 248 -16.44 -13.72 12.40
N ILE A 249 -15.14 -13.54 12.49
CA ILE A 249 -14.35 -13.60 13.72
C ILE A 249 -14.15 -12.17 14.20
N ASN A 250 -14.96 -11.74 15.17
CA ASN A 250 -14.84 -10.39 15.72
C ASN A 250 -13.67 -10.28 16.71
N ARG A 251 -12.46 -10.11 16.19
CA ARG A 251 -11.21 -10.01 16.94
C ARG A 251 -10.16 -9.20 16.17
N SER A 252 -9.24 -8.56 16.88
CA SER A 252 -8.00 -8.04 16.30
C SER A 252 -7.09 -9.17 15.82
N ILE A 253 -6.51 -9.03 14.63
CA ILE A 253 -5.48 -9.96 14.12
C ILE A 253 -4.24 -10.01 15.04
N PHE A 254 -3.96 -8.93 15.77
CA PHE A 254 -2.80 -8.86 16.66
C PHE A 254 -3.03 -9.60 17.99
N ASP A 255 -4.30 -9.92 18.30
CA ASP A 255 -4.70 -10.76 19.43
C ASP A 255 -4.98 -12.20 18.99
N TRP A 256 -4.56 -12.56 17.78
CA TRP A 256 -4.73 -13.91 17.24
C TRP A 256 -3.84 -14.90 17.99
N ASP A 257 -4.43 -16.02 18.41
CA ASP A 257 -3.79 -17.05 19.23
C ASP A 257 -3.98 -18.48 18.69
N GLN A 258 -4.67 -18.63 17.55
CA GLN A 258 -4.98 -19.92 16.97
C GLN A 258 -3.97 -20.30 15.88
N TYR A 259 -3.35 -21.48 16.00
CA TYR A 259 -2.46 -21.98 14.97
C TYR A 259 -3.23 -22.65 13.83
N VAL A 260 -3.05 -22.15 12.61
CA VAL A 260 -3.71 -22.62 11.38
C VAL A 260 -2.64 -23.20 10.43
N PRO A 261 -2.38 -24.52 10.49
CA PRO A 261 -1.35 -25.15 9.65
C PRO A 261 -1.78 -25.34 8.19
N SER A 262 -3.08 -25.34 7.92
CA SER A 262 -3.63 -25.59 6.58
C SER A 262 -3.22 -24.48 5.60
N PRO A 263 -2.91 -24.82 4.33
CA PRO A 263 -2.71 -23.81 3.30
C PRO A 263 -3.93 -22.91 3.17
N CYS A 264 -3.73 -21.60 3.20
CA CYS A 264 -4.81 -20.62 3.08
C CYS A 264 -4.37 -19.41 2.25
N PHE A 265 -5.32 -18.73 1.64
CA PHE A 265 -5.11 -17.38 1.15
C PHE A 265 -5.44 -16.38 2.26
N PHE A 266 -4.58 -15.38 2.41
CA PHE A 266 -4.78 -14.31 3.38
C PHE A 266 -4.90 -13.00 2.60
N LEU A 267 -6.06 -12.37 2.68
CA LEU A 267 -6.41 -11.13 2.00
C LEU A 267 -6.28 -9.96 2.98
N ALA A 268 -5.58 -8.91 2.56
CA ALA A 268 -5.50 -7.64 3.27
C ALA A 268 -5.56 -6.51 2.23
N MET A 269 -6.75 -6.05 1.89
CA MET A 269 -7.00 -5.09 0.81
C MET A 269 -7.25 -3.71 1.43
N GLU A 270 -6.36 -2.74 1.18
CA GLU A 270 -6.41 -1.38 1.76
C GLU A 270 -6.44 -1.41 3.30
N VAL A 271 -5.42 -2.03 3.89
CA VAL A 271 -5.31 -2.18 5.35
C VAL A 271 -3.96 -1.70 5.89
N PHE A 272 -2.91 -1.70 5.06
CA PHE A 272 -1.56 -1.34 5.51
C PHE A 272 -1.42 0.17 5.68
N ASP A 273 -2.11 0.96 4.87
CA ASP A 273 -2.24 2.41 5.03
C ASP A 273 -2.76 2.83 6.41
N ASN A 274 -3.61 2.01 7.02
CA ASN A 274 -4.22 2.23 8.33
C ASN A 274 -3.35 1.74 9.51
N PHE A 275 -2.23 1.06 9.23
CA PHE A 275 -1.34 0.59 10.29
C PHE A 275 -0.50 1.71 10.88
N SER A 276 -0.32 1.67 12.22
CA SER A 276 0.47 2.68 12.92
C SER A 276 1.94 2.62 12.52
N HIS A 277 2.52 3.80 12.32
CA HIS A 277 3.94 4.00 12.04
C HIS A 277 4.63 4.75 13.18
N ASP A 278 5.89 4.44 13.42
CA ASP A 278 6.74 5.22 14.32
C ASP A 278 7.45 6.32 13.53
N GLY A 279 7.39 7.56 14.03
CA GLY A 279 8.11 8.70 13.46
C GLY A 279 9.55 8.72 13.93
N ILE A 280 10.51 8.69 13.00
CA ILE A 280 11.95 8.70 13.28
C ILE A 280 12.59 9.90 12.59
N ARG A 281 13.51 10.56 13.28
CA ARG A 281 14.44 11.51 12.67
C ARG A 281 15.87 11.11 12.94
N TYR A 282 16.78 11.65 12.16
CA TYR A 282 18.19 11.31 12.27
C TYR A 282 19.01 12.55 12.55
N ASP A 283 19.99 12.41 13.43
CA ASP A 283 21.08 13.36 13.49
C ASP A 283 21.87 13.28 12.18
N ILE A 284 21.93 14.39 11.44
CA ILE A 284 22.56 14.45 10.11
C ILE A 284 24.07 14.16 10.17
N THR A 285 24.70 14.45 11.32
CA THR A 285 26.14 14.25 11.53
C THR A 285 26.44 12.83 11.94
N THR A 286 25.72 12.29 12.93
CA THR A 286 26.02 10.98 13.54
C THR A 286 25.26 9.82 12.89
N GLU A 287 24.26 10.12 12.05
CA GLU A 287 23.30 9.17 11.47
C GLU A 287 22.49 8.38 12.50
N GLN A 288 22.54 8.76 13.78
CA GLN A 288 21.81 8.06 14.82
C GLN A 288 20.31 8.36 14.70
N PRO A 289 19.44 7.35 14.79
CA PRO A 289 18.01 7.55 14.82
C PRO A 289 17.57 8.12 16.18
N LEU A 290 16.53 8.95 16.13
CA LEU A 290 15.80 9.45 17.28
C LEU A 290 14.31 9.22 17.04
N GLN A 291 13.64 8.59 18.00
CA GLN A 291 12.21 8.33 17.94
C GLN A 291 11.42 9.56 18.39
N GLY A 292 10.42 9.92 17.60
CA GLY A 292 9.47 10.98 17.88
C GLY A 292 8.44 10.56 18.92
N HIS A 293 8.17 11.44 19.85
CA HIS A 293 7.14 11.32 20.86
C HIS A 293 6.29 12.57 20.87
N VAL A 294 5.01 12.41 21.15
CA VAL A 294 4.04 13.51 21.18
C VAL A 294 3.60 13.75 22.62
N LEU A 295 3.76 14.98 23.09
CA LEU A 295 3.20 15.47 24.35
C LEU A 295 2.00 16.36 24.06
N ILE A 296 1.05 16.31 24.98
CA ILE A 296 -0.09 17.22 25.00
C ILE A 296 0.03 18.01 26.30
N ASP A 297 0.07 19.33 26.20
CA ASP A 297 0.17 20.18 27.38
C ASP A 297 -1.18 20.37 28.09
N GLY A 298 -1.20 21.21 29.13
CA GLY A 298 -2.42 21.50 29.89
C GLY A 298 -3.49 22.27 29.10
N ASP A 299 -3.09 22.96 28.03
CA ASP A 299 -3.99 23.70 27.14
C ASP A 299 -4.50 22.82 25.99
N GLY A 300 -3.98 21.60 25.84
CA GLY A 300 -4.37 20.67 24.77
C GLY A 300 -3.57 20.83 23.49
N ASP A 301 -2.46 21.57 23.52
CA ASP A 301 -1.59 21.80 22.38
C ASP A 301 -0.55 20.66 22.27
N PHE A 302 -0.24 20.29 21.03
CA PHE A 302 0.62 19.15 20.72
C PHE A 302 2.05 19.57 20.48
N TYR A 303 2.99 18.89 21.14
CA TYR A 303 4.42 19.11 20.99
C TYR A 303 5.12 17.81 20.65
N GLU A 304 6.00 17.87 19.65
CA GLU A 304 6.84 16.74 19.28
C GLU A 304 8.24 16.89 19.89
N PHE A 305 8.75 15.81 20.47
CA PHE A 305 10.12 15.73 20.95
C PHE A 305 10.77 14.43 20.52
N TYR A 306 12.11 14.37 20.55
CA TYR A 306 12.86 13.24 20.00
C TYR A 306 13.76 12.63 21.06
N SER A 307 13.69 11.30 21.20
CA SER A 307 14.52 10.51 22.11
C SER A 307 15.53 9.67 21.34
N HIS A 308 16.74 9.55 21.87
CA HIS A 308 17.74 8.60 21.33
C HIS A 308 17.42 7.14 21.66
N GLU A 309 16.65 6.90 22.71
CA GLU A 309 16.24 5.55 23.08
C GLU A 309 15.05 5.13 22.21
N LEU A 310 15.31 4.20 21.30
CA LEU A 310 14.26 3.58 20.50
C LEU A 310 13.55 2.51 21.31
N ASP A 311 12.24 2.40 21.12
CA ASP A 311 11.49 1.28 21.67
C ASP A 311 11.96 -0.06 21.03
N PRO A 312 11.66 -1.21 21.67
CA PRO A 312 12.10 -2.51 21.19
C PRO A 312 11.59 -2.87 19.78
N LEU A 313 10.43 -2.36 19.39
CA LEU A 313 9.78 -2.65 18.11
C LEU A 313 10.42 -1.86 16.96
N ALA A 314 10.61 -0.55 17.13
CA ALA A 314 11.33 0.31 16.21
C ALA A 314 12.78 -0.18 16.05
N ALA A 315 13.47 -0.48 17.17
CA ALA A 315 14.82 -1.03 17.13
C ALA A 315 14.89 -2.36 16.36
N ARG A 316 13.87 -3.22 16.50
CA ARG A 316 13.77 -4.46 15.73
C ARG A 316 13.53 -4.19 14.26
N TYR A 317 12.65 -3.26 13.91
CA TYR A 317 12.39 -2.87 12.53
C TYR A 317 13.68 -2.47 11.80
N PHE A 318 14.52 -1.66 12.44
CA PHE A 318 15.83 -1.29 11.90
C PHE A 318 16.71 -2.49 11.59
N ARG A 319 16.82 -3.46 12.53
CA ARG A 319 17.63 -4.66 12.34
C ARG A 319 17.10 -5.52 11.19
N VAL A 320 15.78 -5.76 11.16
CA VAL A 320 15.15 -6.60 10.13
C VAL A 320 15.25 -5.95 8.76
N ARG A 321 14.90 -4.67 8.63
CA ARG A 321 15.04 -3.91 7.38
C ARG A 321 16.46 -3.95 6.85
N HIS A 322 17.44 -3.66 7.70
CA HIS A 322 18.83 -3.64 7.30
C HIS A 322 19.31 -5.00 6.81
N ALA A 323 18.96 -6.08 7.51
CA ALA A 323 19.28 -7.44 7.09
C ALA A 323 18.56 -7.82 5.78
N ALA A 324 17.27 -7.48 5.65
CA ALA A 324 16.43 -7.82 4.51
C ALA A 324 16.88 -7.15 3.21
N THR A 325 17.38 -5.92 3.28
CA THR A 325 17.78 -5.14 2.09
C THR A 325 19.29 -4.98 1.95
N ALA A 326 20.08 -5.66 2.79
CA ALA A 326 21.54 -5.52 2.88
C ALA A 326 21.99 -4.04 3.06
N GLY A 327 21.20 -3.26 3.80
CA GLY A 327 21.46 -1.85 4.05
C GLY A 327 21.11 -0.90 2.89
N ASN A 328 20.51 -1.41 1.80
CA ASN A 328 20.08 -0.61 0.67
C ASN A 328 18.58 -0.29 0.78
N TYR A 329 18.27 0.84 1.41
CA TYR A 329 16.92 1.40 1.50
C TYR A 329 17.01 2.92 1.41
N PRO A 330 15.95 3.62 0.99
CA PRO A 330 15.97 5.07 0.93
C PRO A 330 16.12 5.66 2.34
N LYS A 331 16.78 6.81 2.43
CA LYS A 331 17.05 7.51 3.69
C LYS A 331 16.57 8.96 3.56
N PRO A 332 16.04 9.59 4.63
CA PRO A 332 15.57 10.97 4.60
C PRO A 332 16.73 11.99 4.65
N TYR A 333 17.96 11.57 4.36
CA TYR A 333 19.16 12.39 4.37
C TYR A 333 20.18 11.91 3.31
N PRO A 334 21.10 12.79 2.83
CA PRO A 334 22.09 12.42 1.84
C PRO A 334 23.01 11.28 2.30
N SER A 335 23.22 10.27 1.46
CA SER A 335 24.12 9.14 1.76
C SER A 335 25.60 9.53 1.77
N ASN A 336 25.99 10.59 1.06
CA ASN A 336 27.37 11.06 1.00
C ASN A 336 27.72 11.95 2.20
N ALA A 337 28.77 11.57 2.95
CA ALA A 337 29.26 12.28 4.12
C ALA A 337 29.63 13.76 3.84
N VAL A 338 30.20 14.06 2.67
CA VAL A 338 30.55 15.44 2.31
C VAL A 338 29.30 16.28 2.10
N LEU A 339 28.28 15.74 1.45
CA LEU A 339 27.01 16.44 1.24
C LEU A 339 26.30 16.70 2.56
N ARG A 340 26.31 15.73 3.50
CA ARG A 340 25.77 15.91 4.85
C ARG A 340 26.51 16.98 5.64
N TYR A 341 27.85 16.96 5.58
CA TYR A 341 28.66 17.98 6.26
C TYR A 341 28.33 19.37 5.72
N ILE A 342 28.25 19.54 4.40
CA ILE A 342 27.89 20.83 3.78
C ILE A 342 26.46 21.23 4.17
N SER A 343 25.48 20.31 4.15
CA SER A 343 24.11 20.63 4.54
C SER A 343 24.01 21.07 6.00
N SER A 344 24.84 20.50 6.90
CA SER A 344 24.88 20.91 8.32
C SER A 344 25.49 22.29 8.56
N LYS A 345 26.22 22.84 7.59
CA LYS A 345 26.92 24.14 7.70
C LYS A 345 26.18 25.30 7.02
N MET A 346 25.04 25.03 6.39
CA MET A 346 24.21 26.07 5.80
C MET A 346 23.54 26.92 6.90
N PRO A 347 23.37 28.24 6.71
CA PRO A 347 22.59 29.06 7.64
C PRO A 347 21.15 28.52 7.72
N PHE A 348 20.61 28.43 8.94
CA PHE A 348 19.31 27.80 9.24
C PHE A 348 19.21 26.30 8.94
N ALA A 349 20.34 25.60 8.84
CA ALA A 349 20.34 24.14 8.72
C ALA A 349 19.63 23.50 9.92
N ALA A 350 18.65 22.64 9.64
CA ALA A 350 18.05 21.81 10.67
C ALA A 350 19.10 20.81 11.19
N ASN A 351 19.16 20.61 12.50
CA ASN A 351 20.06 19.62 13.10
C ASN A 351 19.64 18.18 12.79
N LEU A 352 18.35 17.98 12.51
CA LEU A 352 17.73 16.68 12.26
C LEU A 352 17.26 16.58 10.81
N SER A 353 17.31 15.36 10.26
CA SER A 353 16.77 15.03 8.93
C SER A 353 15.29 15.36 8.81
N ASP A 354 14.70 15.21 7.62
CA ASP A 354 13.24 15.10 7.54
C ASP A 354 12.75 13.83 8.27
N PRO A 355 11.51 13.81 8.78
CA PRO A 355 10.97 12.64 9.46
C PRO A 355 10.78 11.48 8.48
N GLU A 356 11.00 10.28 8.98
CA GLU A 356 10.70 9.02 8.33
C GLU A 356 9.68 8.27 9.18
N PHE A 357 8.62 7.80 8.55
CA PHE A 357 7.60 7.00 9.22
C PHE A 357 7.84 5.52 8.89
N ILE A 358 8.12 4.72 9.91
CA ILE A 358 8.44 3.29 9.75
C ILE A 358 7.22 2.41 10.10
N PRO A 359 6.81 1.45 9.24
CA PRO A 359 5.63 0.62 9.42
C PRO A 359 5.85 -0.52 10.44
N THR A 360 6.05 -0.16 11.70
CA THR A 360 6.33 -1.12 12.78
C THR A 360 5.18 -2.08 13.04
N ARG A 361 3.93 -1.61 12.95
CA ARG A 361 2.74 -2.45 13.12
C ARG A 361 2.54 -3.44 11.98
N LEU A 362 2.90 -3.06 10.76
CA LEU A 362 2.94 -3.97 9.61
C LEU A 362 3.95 -5.10 9.82
N MET A 363 5.14 -4.79 10.35
CA MET A 363 6.12 -5.81 10.70
C MET A 363 5.57 -6.79 11.74
N GLN A 364 4.83 -6.32 12.75
CA GLN A 364 4.17 -7.21 13.71
C GLN A 364 3.10 -8.10 13.06
N PHE A 365 2.37 -7.57 12.08
CA PHE A 365 1.40 -8.36 11.32
C PHE A 365 2.08 -9.50 10.57
N PHE A 366 3.27 -9.28 9.99
CA PHE A 366 4.04 -10.35 9.36
C PHE A 366 4.47 -11.43 10.36
N ASP A 367 4.77 -11.07 11.61
CA ASP A 367 5.04 -12.06 12.66
C ASP A 367 3.81 -12.89 13.00
N VAL A 368 2.63 -12.28 13.03
CA VAL A 368 1.36 -13.01 13.23
C VAL A 368 1.17 -14.03 12.11
N LEU A 369 1.38 -13.61 10.85
CA LEU A 369 1.24 -14.49 9.70
C LEU A 369 2.26 -15.64 9.72
N GLU A 370 3.51 -15.37 10.06
CA GLU A 370 4.56 -16.39 10.19
C GLU A 370 4.21 -17.40 11.29
N LYS A 371 3.85 -16.90 12.47
CA LYS A 371 3.64 -17.71 13.67
C LYS A 371 2.37 -18.55 13.60
N TYR A 372 1.26 -17.95 13.17
CA TYR A 372 -0.06 -18.57 13.28
C TYR A 372 -0.61 -19.10 11.95
N PHE A 373 -0.12 -18.60 10.82
CA PHE A 373 -0.58 -19.03 9.50
C PHE A 373 0.59 -19.49 8.62
N PRO A 374 1.44 -20.44 9.03
CA PRO A 374 2.65 -20.78 8.26
C PRO A 374 2.38 -21.21 6.81
N GLY A 375 1.18 -21.75 6.52
CA GLY A 375 0.71 -22.12 5.19
C GLY A 375 0.15 -20.96 4.34
N HIS A 376 0.14 -19.71 4.83
CA HIS A 376 -0.53 -18.61 4.15
C HIS A 376 0.11 -18.26 2.80
N ARG A 377 -0.74 -17.76 1.90
CA ARG A 377 -0.38 -16.99 0.72
C ARG A 377 -1.05 -15.63 0.80
N LEU A 378 -0.24 -14.61 1.03
CA LEU A 378 -0.71 -13.23 1.14
C LEU A 378 -1.11 -12.71 -0.25
N VAL A 379 -2.27 -12.07 -0.32
CA VAL A 379 -2.72 -11.23 -1.43
C VAL A 379 -3.15 -9.91 -0.82
N THR A 380 -2.42 -8.85 -1.14
CA THR A 380 -2.66 -7.53 -0.55
C THR A 380 -2.51 -6.45 -1.59
N SER A 381 -3.28 -5.39 -1.44
CA SER A 381 -3.22 -4.20 -2.29
C SER A 381 -3.29 -2.97 -1.39
N ASP A 382 -2.46 -1.98 -1.67
CA ASP A 382 -2.43 -0.73 -0.90
C ASP A 382 -1.79 0.40 -1.73
N PHE A 383 -1.90 1.63 -1.27
CA PHE A 383 -1.34 2.80 -1.93
C PHE A 383 0.18 2.81 -1.80
N ASP A 384 0.92 2.83 -2.92
CA ASP A 384 2.39 3.00 -2.90
C ASP A 384 2.83 4.46 -2.81
N TRP A 385 1.93 5.38 -3.15
CA TRP A 385 2.14 6.82 -3.00
C TRP A 385 0.83 7.56 -2.76
N LEU A 386 0.87 8.60 -1.92
CA LEU A 386 -0.27 9.45 -1.62
C LEU A 386 0.03 10.92 -1.97
N PRO A 387 -0.87 11.60 -2.70
CA PRO A 387 -0.73 13.02 -2.97
C PRO A 387 -0.93 13.84 -1.68
N GLN A 388 -0.26 14.97 -1.56
CA GLN A 388 -0.43 15.91 -0.44
C GLN A 388 -0.09 15.34 0.94
N ALA A 389 0.77 14.32 0.99
CA ALA A 389 1.33 13.83 2.25
C ALA A 389 2.07 14.95 3.01
N VAL A 390 2.07 14.84 4.34
CA VAL A 390 2.87 15.74 5.18
C VAL A 390 4.36 15.59 4.86
N LYS A 391 5.18 16.54 5.28
CA LYS A 391 6.60 16.51 4.98
C LYS A 391 7.28 15.30 5.65
N GLY A 392 7.90 14.43 4.85
CA GLY A 392 8.71 13.32 5.35
C GLY A 392 8.80 12.16 4.35
N MET A 393 9.61 11.17 4.70
CA MET A 393 9.70 9.90 4.00
C MET A 393 8.63 8.94 4.52
N ASN A 394 7.89 8.28 3.60
CA ASN A 394 6.73 7.45 3.91
C ASN A 394 5.68 8.17 4.75
N ALA A 395 5.62 9.49 4.61
CA ALA A 395 4.78 10.33 5.45
C ALA A 395 3.29 10.17 5.14
N PRO A 396 2.42 10.31 6.15
CA PRO A 396 1.01 10.11 5.95
C PRO A 396 0.35 11.28 5.23
N VAL A 397 -0.77 11.01 4.56
CA VAL A 397 -1.80 12.02 4.33
C VAL A 397 -2.64 12.12 5.59
N VAL A 398 -2.79 13.34 6.07
CA VAL A 398 -3.64 13.65 7.22
C VAL A 398 -4.76 14.53 6.70
N GLN A 399 -5.99 14.09 6.86
CA GLN A 399 -7.14 14.77 6.27
C GLN A 399 -8.39 14.63 7.13
N THR A 400 -9.31 15.57 6.99
CA THR A 400 -10.64 15.47 7.60
C THR A 400 -11.70 15.89 6.60
N ARG A 401 -12.85 15.23 6.64
CA ARG A 401 -14.02 15.67 5.88
C ARG A 401 -14.73 16.80 6.63
N TYR A 402 -14.89 17.95 5.97
CA TYR A 402 -15.65 19.09 6.47
C TYR A 402 -16.60 19.63 5.40
N HIS A 403 -17.88 19.78 5.74
CA HIS A 403 -18.95 20.16 4.81
C HIS A 403 -18.87 19.40 3.49
N ARG A 404 -18.80 18.06 3.58
CA ARG A 404 -18.70 17.12 2.46
C ARG A 404 -17.44 17.27 1.58
N ARG A 405 -16.45 18.06 2.01
CA ARG A 405 -15.17 18.25 1.31
C ARG A 405 -14.01 17.66 2.10
N MET A 406 -13.07 17.03 1.42
CA MET A 406 -11.84 16.56 2.04
C MET A 406 -10.88 17.73 2.20
N VAL A 407 -10.43 17.97 3.43
CA VAL A 407 -9.49 19.02 3.79
C VAL A 407 -8.21 18.36 4.31
N PRO A 408 -7.11 18.40 3.55
CA PRO A 408 -5.81 17.92 4.01
C PRO A 408 -5.20 18.93 4.98
N VAL A 409 -4.42 18.43 5.92
CA VAL A 409 -3.64 19.24 6.86
C VAL A 409 -2.16 18.91 6.76
N THR A 410 -1.33 19.83 7.24
CA THR A 410 0.12 19.80 7.02
C THR A 410 0.90 19.12 8.13
N THR A 411 0.22 18.61 9.16
CA THR A 411 0.83 18.00 10.35
C THR A 411 0.02 16.80 10.84
N PRO A 412 0.67 15.72 11.34
CA PRO A 412 0.00 14.63 12.03
C PRO A 412 -0.34 14.95 13.49
N LEU A 413 0.09 16.11 14.01
CA LEU A 413 -0.21 16.57 15.36
C LEU A 413 -1.62 17.17 15.40
N VAL A 414 -2.61 16.28 15.38
CA VAL A 414 -4.04 16.64 15.28
C VAL A 414 -4.86 15.99 16.39
N HIS A 415 -6.02 16.57 16.68
CA HIS A 415 -6.95 16.02 17.67
C HIS A 415 -7.41 14.61 17.29
N GLN A 416 -7.32 13.67 18.24
CA GLN A 416 -7.51 12.26 17.95
C GLN A 416 -8.96 11.94 17.57
N GLY A 417 -9.13 11.18 16.48
CA GLY A 417 -10.44 10.71 16.01
C GLY A 417 -11.21 11.71 15.13
N TYR A 418 -10.67 12.89 14.84
CA TYR A 418 -11.25 13.83 13.87
C TYR A 418 -10.62 13.73 12.49
N PHE A 419 -9.40 13.20 12.42
CA PHE A 419 -8.60 13.13 11.23
C PHE A 419 -8.36 11.69 10.85
N ASP A 420 -8.45 11.45 9.56
CA ASP A 420 -8.00 10.26 8.90
C ASP A 420 -6.50 10.40 8.60
N ILE A 421 -5.74 9.34 8.89
CA ILE A 421 -4.28 9.31 8.74
C ILE A 421 -3.93 8.06 7.95
N LEU A 422 -3.51 8.25 6.71
CA LEU A 422 -3.21 7.16 5.78
C LEU A 422 -1.74 7.20 5.40
N PHE A 423 -1.04 6.09 5.53
CA PHE A 423 0.37 5.97 5.17
C PHE A 423 0.55 5.31 3.80
N PRO A 424 1.45 5.79 2.95
CA PRO A 424 1.84 5.06 1.75
C PRO A 424 2.71 3.85 2.12
N THR A 425 2.55 2.75 1.40
CA THR A 425 3.34 1.54 1.57
C THR A 425 4.54 1.54 0.62
N ASP A 426 5.76 1.59 1.16
CA ASP A 426 6.97 1.27 0.38
C ASP A 426 7.03 -0.24 0.13
N PHE A 427 6.45 -0.69 -0.98
CA PHE A 427 6.38 -2.10 -1.34
C PHE A 427 7.76 -2.74 -1.56
N GLN A 428 8.80 -1.97 -1.93
CA GLN A 428 10.14 -2.55 -2.11
C GLN A 428 10.74 -2.98 -0.77
N THR A 429 10.71 -2.07 0.21
CA THR A 429 11.21 -2.37 1.56
C THR A 429 10.29 -3.37 2.27
N THR A 430 8.98 -3.19 2.15
CA THR A 430 7.96 -4.05 2.78
C THR A 430 8.06 -5.49 2.27
N GLU A 431 8.21 -5.69 0.97
CA GLU A 431 8.42 -7.02 0.38
C GLU A 431 9.67 -7.68 0.96
N ALA A 432 10.80 -6.97 1.01
CA ALA A 432 12.04 -7.52 1.56
C ALA A 432 11.87 -7.95 3.03
N ILE A 433 11.22 -7.13 3.85
CA ILE A 433 10.94 -7.43 5.27
C ILE A 433 10.01 -8.64 5.39
N TYR A 434 8.92 -8.69 4.63
CA TYR A 434 7.99 -9.82 4.63
C TYR A 434 8.70 -11.13 4.28
N ARG A 435 9.54 -11.13 3.24
CA ARG A 435 10.31 -12.31 2.83
C ARG A 435 11.33 -12.73 3.89
N ALA A 436 11.97 -11.77 4.56
CA ALA A 436 12.94 -12.04 5.62
C ALA A 436 12.28 -12.64 6.87
N ILE A 437 11.04 -12.25 7.19
CA ILE A 437 10.28 -12.77 8.34
C ILE A 437 9.67 -14.13 8.00
N THR A 438 8.92 -14.21 6.91
CA THR A 438 8.09 -15.40 6.60
C THR A 438 8.82 -16.47 5.79
N GLY A 439 9.96 -16.14 5.17
CA GLY A 439 10.67 -17.00 4.23
C GLY A 439 9.94 -17.25 2.90
N LYS A 440 8.79 -16.60 2.67
CA LYS A 440 7.96 -16.82 1.49
C LYS A 440 8.49 -16.05 0.28
N LEU A 441 8.24 -16.58 -0.91
CA LEU A 441 8.52 -15.87 -2.16
C LEU A 441 7.32 -15.00 -2.53
N THR A 442 7.61 -13.82 -3.06
CA THR A 442 6.59 -12.82 -3.37
C THR A 442 6.83 -12.20 -4.73
N ARG A 443 5.81 -11.49 -5.20
CA ARG A 443 5.87 -10.63 -6.35
C ARG A 443 5.04 -9.39 -6.10
N VAL A 444 5.64 -8.22 -6.33
CA VAL A 444 4.95 -6.93 -6.41
C VAL A 444 4.64 -6.59 -7.87
N MET A 445 3.48 -6.02 -8.12
CA MET A 445 3.10 -5.45 -9.42
C MET A 445 2.17 -4.25 -9.22
N SER A 446 2.04 -3.41 -10.24
CA SER A 446 1.04 -2.33 -10.18
C SER A 446 -0.38 -2.90 -10.12
N HIS A 447 -1.30 -2.17 -9.49
CA HIS A 447 -2.74 -2.50 -9.52
C HIS A 447 -3.24 -2.72 -10.95
N GLY A 448 -2.87 -1.82 -11.88
CA GLY A 448 -3.26 -1.94 -13.29
C GLY A 448 -2.78 -3.23 -13.96
N ASP A 449 -1.55 -3.67 -13.68
CA ASP A 449 -1.02 -4.93 -14.24
C ASP A 449 -1.70 -6.16 -13.63
N PHE A 450 -2.04 -6.10 -12.34
CA PHE A 450 -2.83 -7.16 -11.71
C PHE A 450 -4.22 -7.26 -12.37
N MET A 451 -4.91 -6.13 -12.53
CA MET A 451 -6.24 -6.10 -13.14
C MET A 451 -6.22 -6.54 -14.60
N ARG A 452 -5.26 -6.10 -15.42
CA ARG A 452 -5.14 -6.60 -16.81
C ARG A 452 -4.94 -8.11 -16.91
N LYS A 453 -4.35 -8.72 -15.88
CA LYS A 453 -4.09 -10.16 -15.87
C LYS A 453 -5.29 -10.98 -15.40
N TRP A 454 -6.10 -10.42 -14.50
CA TRP A 454 -7.12 -11.19 -13.78
C TRP A 454 -8.54 -10.66 -13.92
N ALA A 455 -8.76 -9.44 -14.36
CA ALA A 455 -10.08 -8.91 -14.68
C ALA A 455 -10.39 -9.10 -16.19
N TYR A 456 -11.66 -9.15 -16.53
CA TYR A 456 -12.12 -8.84 -17.89
C TYR A 456 -12.22 -7.33 -17.97
N VAL A 457 -11.21 -6.70 -18.57
CA VAL A 457 -11.07 -5.24 -18.60
C VAL A 457 -12.14 -4.60 -19.48
N GLU A 458 -12.66 -5.35 -20.45
CA GLU A 458 -13.72 -4.93 -21.36
C GLU A 458 -15.01 -4.58 -20.60
N ASP A 459 -15.28 -5.24 -19.47
CA ASP A 459 -16.47 -4.99 -18.65
C ASP A 459 -16.41 -3.64 -17.91
N THR A 460 -15.22 -3.07 -17.77
CA THR A 460 -14.99 -1.77 -17.12
C THR A 460 -14.43 -0.74 -18.09
N GLU A 461 -14.56 -0.96 -19.40
CA GLU A 461 -14.13 -0.03 -20.44
C GLU A 461 -15.28 0.90 -20.86
N THR A 462 -15.03 2.22 -20.85
CA THR A 462 -15.97 3.22 -21.34
C THR A 462 -16.01 3.22 -22.87
N ARG A 463 -17.01 3.89 -23.45
CA ARG A 463 -17.13 3.97 -24.92
C ARG A 463 -15.96 4.71 -25.60
N SER A 464 -15.24 5.56 -24.86
CA SER A 464 -14.01 6.23 -25.31
C SER A 464 -12.78 5.30 -25.35
N GLY A 465 -12.87 4.10 -24.75
CA GLY A 465 -11.77 3.16 -24.60
C GLY A 465 -10.91 3.38 -23.35
N GLU A 466 -11.37 4.24 -22.43
CA GLU A 466 -10.74 4.43 -21.13
C GLU A 466 -11.24 3.38 -20.14
N ASN A 467 -10.45 3.04 -19.13
CA ASN A 467 -10.82 1.99 -18.17
C ASN A 467 -10.66 2.49 -16.73
N PRO A 468 -11.75 2.96 -16.10
CA PRO A 468 -11.77 3.46 -14.72
C PRO A 468 -11.17 2.50 -13.68
N LEU A 469 -11.37 1.18 -13.83
CA LEU A 469 -10.79 0.18 -12.92
C LEU A 469 -9.25 0.24 -12.95
N ILE A 470 -8.64 0.56 -14.10
CA ILE A 470 -7.20 0.66 -14.26
C ILE A 470 -6.69 2.08 -13.97
N SER A 471 -7.44 3.13 -14.31
CA SER A 471 -6.98 4.51 -14.22
C SER A 471 -7.11 5.14 -12.83
N ASN A 472 -8.13 4.79 -12.03
CA ASN A 472 -8.37 5.43 -10.74
C ASN A 472 -7.32 5.10 -9.66
N TYR A 473 -6.79 3.86 -9.65
CA TYR A 473 -5.88 3.38 -8.60
C TYR A 473 -4.46 3.15 -9.14
N ARG A 474 -3.96 4.10 -9.95
CA ARG A 474 -2.60 4.05 -10.51
C ARG A 474 -1.48 4.15 -9.47
N ASN A 475 -1.80 4.72 -8.30
CA ASN A 475 -0.93 4.87 -7.15
C ASN A 475 -1.10 3.74 -6.13
N ALA A 476 -1.67 2.61 -6.55
CA ALA A 476 -1.77 1.40 -5.77
C ALA A 476 -0.97 0.26 -6.40
N SER A 477 -0.43 -0.58 -5.53
CA SER A 477 0.36 -1.75 -5.89
C SER A 477 -0.18 -2.98 -5.18
N VAL A 478 0.02 -4.14 -5.81
CA VAL A 478 -0.43 -5.45 -5.33
C VAL A 478 0.79 -6.31 -5.02
N LEU A 479 0.84 -6.86 -3.81
CA LEU A 479 1.81 -7.86 -3.39
C LEU A 479 1.12 -9.22 -3.24
N VAL A 480 1.69 -10.23 -3.89
CA VAL A 480 1.21 -11.61 -3.80
C VAL A 480 2.33 -12.57 -3.40
N THR A 481 1.99 -13.61 -2.65
CA THR A 481 2.86 -14.77 -2.41
C THR A 481 2.81 -15.72 -3.61
N VAL A 482 3.96 -16.25 -4.02
CA VAL A 482 4.13 -17.14 -5.18
C VAL A 482 4.22 -18.60 -4.76
#